data_AF-A0A3D4TPA1-F1
#
_entry.id   AF-A0A3D4TPA1-F1
#
_cell.length_a   1.000
_cell.length_b   1.000
_cell.length_c   1.000
_cell.angle_alpha   90.00
_cell.angle_beta   90.00
_cell.angle_gamma   90.00
#
_symmetry.space_group_name_H-M   'P 1'
#
loop_
_entity.id
_entity.type
_entity.pdbx_description
1 polymer ?
#
loop_
_entity_poly.entity_id
_entity_poly.type
_entity_poly.pdbx_seq_one_letter_code
_entity_poly.pdbx_strand_id
1 'polypeptide(L)'
;MDEPMSAATSRIRRICGQGPILLMLQLVALLSVALASGFFHYRVDLLLEPITAACGGPDEQARLQMAEQVMARAGALDDWQPLSWVPVAGIVLALLGAMAVCASRALWLRDRLRTANLALMLLHGGALGLAGWTLHLYENAWSSVARLSPTACLMDLVAEGDTPLAQAQHVVFHILARENATLPRNPDDLALVLVVLLLATMVGGIVLWRGIARARAARSAAA
;
A
#
# COMPACT_ATOMS: atom_id res chain seq x y z
N MET A 1 -12.43 8.91 51.59
CA MET A 1 -13.45 9.23 50.57
C MET A 1 -12.76 8.94 49.23
N ASP A 2 -12.64 7.66 48.86
CA ASP A 2 -11.59 7.19 47.94
C ASP A 2 -12.14 6.21 46.88
N GLU A 3 -13.13 6.63 46.07
CA GLU A 3 -13.74 5.72 45.09
C GLU A 3 -14.14 6.22 43.68
N PRO A 4 -13.67 7.35 43.11
CA PRO A 4 -13.87 7.60 41.67
C PRO A 4 -12.69 7.18 40.78
N MET A 5 -11.47 7.01 41.32
CA MET A 5 -10.25 6.84 40.50
C MET A 5 -10.10 5.43 39.87
N SER A 6 -10.72 4.41 40.47
CA SER A 6 -10.69 3.00 40.01
C SER A 6 -11.54 2.76 38.75
N ALA A 7 -12.73 3.38 38.68
CA ALA A 7 -13.65 3.16 37.56
C ALA A 7 -13.18 3.84 36.27
N ALA A 8 -12.53 5.00 36.37
CA ALA A 8 -11.98 5.74 35.23
C ALA A 8 -10.74 5.04 34.65
N THR A 9 -9.80 4.59 35.49
CA THR A 9 -8.63 3.80 35.05
C THR A 9 -9.03 2.43 34.51
N SER A 10 -10.05 1.78 35.07
CA SER A 10 -10.66 0.56 34.52
C SER A 10 -11.24 0.77 33.13
N ARG A 11 -12.00 1.86 32.90
CA ARG A 11 -12.53 2.22 31.57
C ARG A 11 -11.44 2.57 30.58
N ILE A 12 -10.44 3.36 30.99
CA ILE A 12 -9.30 3.72 30.14
C ILE A 12 -8.46 2.49 29.80
N ARG A 13 -8.24 1.54 30.72
CA ARG A 13 -7.55 0.26 30.42
C ARG A 13 -8.36 -0.65 29.50
N ARG A 14 -9.68 -0.50 29.47
CA ARG A 14 -10.60 -1.23 28.58
C ARG A 14 -10.65 -0.61 27.18
N ILE A 15 -10.54 0.72 27.09
CA ILE A 15 -10.48 1.51 25.85
C ILE A 15 -9.07 1.48 25.23
N CYS A 16 -8.02 1.58 26.05
CA CYS A 16 -6.60 1.42 25.69
C CYS A 16 -6.12 -0.03 25.84
N GLY A 17 -7.02 -0.99 25.66
CA GLY A 17 -6.64 -2.40 25.64
C GLY A 17 -5.80 -2.71 24.40
N GLN A 18 -4.99 -3.76 24.47
CA GLN A 18 -4.21 -4.20 23.30
C GLN A 18 -5.10 -4.46 22.06
N GLY A 19 -6.39 -4.80 22.23
CA GLY A 19 -7.35 -5.07 21.14
C GLY A 19 -7.61 -3.84 20.26
N PRO A 20 -8.15 -2.74 20.82
CA PRO A 20 -8.30 -1.47 20.12
C PRO A 20 -7.01 -0.94 19.47
N ILE A 21 -5.86 -1.08 20.15
CA ILE A 21 -4.56 -0.69 19.58
C ILE A 21 -4.26 -1.48 18.30
N LEU A 22 -4.46 -2.81 18.32
CA LEU A 22 -4.25 -3.66 17.15
C LEU A 22 -5.17 -3.27 15.99
N LEU A 23 -6.44 -2.94 16.28
CA LEU A 23 -7.39 -2.47 15.26
C LEU A 23 -6.94 -1.14 14.64
N MET A 24 -6.53 -0.18 15.48
CA MET A 24 -6.03 1.12 15.02
C MET A 24 -4.80 0.96 14.11
N LEU A 25 -3.84 0.12 14.51
CA LEU A 25 -2.66 -0.18 13.68
C LEU A 25 -3.06 -0.78 12.34
N GLN A 26 -4.07 -1.65 12.31
CA GLN A 26 -4.56 -2.26 11.09
C GLN A 26 -5.21 -1.25 10.14
N LEU A 27 -5.96 -0.29 10.68
CA LEU A 27 -6.53 0.82 9.91
C LEU A 27 -5.44 1.72 9.34
N VAL A 28 -4.41 2.05 10.14
CA VAL A 28 -3.26 2.82 9.66
C VAL A 28 -2.58 2.10 8.51
N ALA A 29 -2.33 0.79 8.62
CA ALA A 29 -1.73 0.00 7.53
C ALA A 29 -2.58 0.06 6.25
N LEU A 30 -3.91 -0.11 6.33
CA LEU A 30 -4.81 -0.02 5.18
C LEU A 30 -4.78 1.36 4.53
N LEU A 31 -4.86 2.44 5.33
CA LEU A 31 -4.80 3.81 4.84
C LEU A 31 -3.47 4.11 4.17
N SER A 32 -2.36 3.63 4.74
CA SER A 32 -1.04 3.82 4.16
C SER A 32 -0.87 3.06 2.83
N VAL A 33 -1.45 1.87 2.67
CA VAL A 33 -1.48 1.16 1.38
C VAL A 33 -2.27 1.94 0.34
N ALA A 34 -3.45 2.45 0.71
CA ALA A 34 -4.27 3.28 -0.18
C ALA A 34 -3.53 4.56 -0.59
N LEU A 35 -2.83 5.20 0.35
CA LEU A 35 -2.02 6.39 0.09
C LEU A 35 -0.84 6.09 -0.84
N ALA A 36 -0.16 4.94 -0.67
CA ALA A 36 0.93 4.53 -1.56
C ALA A 36 0.44 4.34 -3.01
N SER A 37 -0.66 3.60 -3.18
CA SER A 37 -1.26 3.39 -4.49
C SER A 37 -1.71 4.72 -5.11
N GLY A 38 -2.45 5.54 -4.35
CA GLY A 38 -2.92 6.84 -4.81
C GLY A 38 -1.78 7.79 -5.19
N PHE A 39 -0.70 7.82 -4.41
CA PHE A 39 0.48 8.62 -4.73
C PHE A 39 1.14 8.19 -6.05
N PHE A 40 1.25 6.88 -6.29
CA PHE A 40 1.76 6.35 -7.54
C PHE A 40 0.89 6.77 -8.74
N HIS A 41 -0.41 6.49 -8.67
CA HIS A 41 -1.36 6.83 -9.75
C HIS A 41 -1.36 8.33 -10.03
N TYR A 42 -1.37 9.16 -8.99
CA TYR A 42 -1.36 10.62 -9.14
C TYR A 42 -0.11 11.13 -9.85
N ARG A 43 1.08 10.56 -9.58
CA ARG A 43 2.32 10.94 -10.28
C ARG A 43 2.29 10.50 -11.75
N VAL A 44 1.76 9.31 -12.02
CA VAL A 44 1.60 8.81 -13.39
C VAL A 44 0.64 9.71 -14.17
N ASP A 45 -0.51 10.04 -13.60
CA ASP A 45 -1.50 10.93 -14.22
C ASP A 45 -0.90 12.31 -14.52
N LEU A 46 -0.22 12.94 -13.56
CA LEU A 46 0.43 14.24 -13.77
C LEU A 46 1.57 14.22 -14.79
N LEU A 47 2.29 13.10 -14.89
CA LEU A 47 3.32 12.94 -15.91
C LEU A 47 2.70 12.89 -17.31
N LEU A 48 1.56 12.21 -17.43
CA LEU A 48 0.89 11.92 -18.70
C LEU A 48 -0.11 13.00 -19.14
N GLU A 49 -0.55 13.91 -18.28
CA GLU A 49 -1.39 15.07 -18.61
C GLU A 49 -0.53 16.18 -19.25
N PRO A 50 -0.56 16.53 -20.57
CA PRO A 50 -1.59 16.36 -21.60
C PRO A 50 -1.16 15.50 -22.82
N ILE A 51 -0.28 14.50 -22.64
CA ILE A 51 0.23 13.63 -23.71
C ILE A 51 -0.92 12.87 -24.42
N THR A 52 -2.11 12.82 -23.82
CA THR A 52 -3.34 12.34 -24.45
C THR A 52 -3.68 13.06 -25.77
N ALA A 53 -3.12 14.24 -26.02
CA ALA A 53 -3.21 14.96 -27.29
C ALA A 53 -1.88 14.93 -28.09
N ALA A 54 -1.47 13.74 -28.52
CA ALA A 54 -0.38 13.46 -29.48
C ALA A 54 1.02 13.99 -29.10
N CYS A 55 2.01 13.08 -29.00
CA CYS A 55 3.43 13.44 -28.95
C CYS A 55 3.87 14.15 -30.25
N GLY A 56 3.56 15.44 -30.43
CA GLY A 56 3.99 16.28 -31.55
C GLY A 56 3.47 15.91 -32.96
N GLY A 57 2.84 14.74 -33.14
CA GLY A 57 2.43 14.26 -34.46
C GLY A 57 3.64 13.88 -35.34
N PRO A 58 3.56 14.02 -36.68
CA PRO A 58 4.66 13.67 -37.58
C PRO A 58 5.84 14.67 -37.55
N ASP A 59 5.68 15.82 -36.91
CA ASP A 59 6.75 16.82 -36.82
C ASP A 59 7.81 16.41 -35.80
N GLU A 60 9.07 16.36 -36.23
CA GLU A 60 10.21 16.02 -35.39
C GLU A 60 10.47 17.09 -34.32
N GLN A 61 10.32 18.38 -34.66
CA GLN A 61 10.55 19.45 -33.69
C GLN A 61 9.48 19.46 -32.60
N ALA A 62 8.20 19.28 -32.94
CA ALA A 62 7.13 19.13 -31.97
C ALA A 62 7.30 17.89 -31.08
N ARG A 63 7.79 16.76 -31.62
CA ARG A 63 8.10 15.54 -30.84
C ARG A 63 9.21 15.78 -29.81
N LEU A 64 10.29 16.44 -30.22
CA LEU A 64 11.40 16.80 -29.33
C LEU A 64 10.94 17.72 -28.20
N GLN A 65 10.17 18.77 -28.52
CA GLN A 65 9.63 19.69 -27.50
C GLN A 65 8.72 18.98 -26.49
N MET A 66 7.88 18.05 -26.95
CA MET A 66 7.04 17.25 -26.06
C MET A 66 7.88 16.32 -25.19
N ALA A 67 8.88 15.64 -25.75
CA ALA A 67 9.77 14.77 -24.97
C ALA A 67 10.54 15.56 -23.89
N GLU A 68 11.04 16.76 -24.21
CA GLU A 68 11.67 17.66 -23.23
C GLU A 68 10.69 18.08 -22.13
N GLN A 69 9.46 18.42 -22.49
CA GLN A 69 8.44 18.79 -21.50
C GLN A 69 8.10 17.62 -20.56
N VAL A 70 7.96 16.40 -21.09
CA VAL A 70 7.70 15.19 -20.30
C VAL A 70 8.88 14.88 -19.38
N MET A 71 10.11 15.02 -19.89
CA MET A 71 11.32 14.83 -19.09
C MET A 71 11.43 15.87 -17.96
N ALA A 72 11.13 17.14 -18.24
CA ALA A 72 11.12 18.20 -17.24
C ALA A 72 10.07 17.94 -16.14
N ARG A 73 8.90 17.42 -16.50
CA ARG A 73 7.87 17.02 -15.52
C ARG A 73 8.27 15.80 -14.70
N ALA A 74 8.88 14.80 -15.33
CA ALA A 74 9.43 13.66 -14.60
C ALA A 74 10.43 14.14 -13.53
N GLY A 75 11.32 15.06 -13.91
CA GLY A 75 12.25 15.69 -12.97
C GLY A 75 11.55 16.44 -11.83
N ALA A 76 10.53 17.24 -12.14
CA ALA A 76 9.75 17.95 -11.11
C ALA A 76 8.96 17.01 -10.18
N LEU A 77 8.51 15.85 -10.67
CA LEU A 77 7.81 14.83 -9.89
C LEU A 77 8.76 13.94 -9.09
N ASP A 78 10.05 13.92 -9.40
CA ASP A 78 11.07 13.26 -8.57
C ASP A 78 11.34 14.06 -7.28
N ASP A 79 11.16 15.38 -7.27
CA ASP A 79 11.22 16.19 -6.04
C ASP A 79 10.16 15.78 -5.01
N TRP A 80 9.11 15.06 -5.43
CA TRP A 80 8.07 14.54 -4.54
C TRP A 80 8.43 13.21 -3.90
N GLN A 81 9.55 12.58 -4.30
CA GLN A 81 10.01 11.31 -3.73
C GLN A 81 10.10 11.30 -2.19
N PRO A 82 10.45 12.39 -1.48
CA PRO A 82 10.41 12.41 -0.02
C PRO A 82 9.03 12.12 0.58
N LEU A 83 7.93 12.49 -0.11
CA LEU A 83 6.56 12.22 0.33
C LEU A 83 6.21 10.73 0.25
N SER A 84 6.89 9.94 -0.59
CA SER A 84 6.66 8.49 -0.69
C SER A 84 7.03 7.76 0.61
N TRP A 85 7.88 8.35 1.46
CA TRP A 85 8.23 7.77 2.76
C TRP A 85 7.08 7.79 3.77
N VAL A 86 6.10 8.67 3.61
CA VAL A 86 4.95 8.75 4.53
C VAL A 86 4.15 7.44 4.55
N PRO A 87 3.64 6.92 3.42
CA PRO A 87 2.95 5.63 3.43
C PRO A 87 3.89 4.47 3.79
N VAL A 88 5.16 4.51 3.40
CA VAL A 88 6.14 3.46 3.76
C VAL A 88 6.31 3.37 5.28
N ALA A 89 6.58 4.50 5.93
CA ALA A 89 6.72 4.56 7.38
C ALA A 89 5.42 4.15 8.09
N GLY A 90 4.27 4.59 7.57
CA GLY A 90 2.96 4.21 8.10
C GLY A 90 2.73 2.69 8.08
N ILE A 91 3.00 2.03 6.95
CA ILE A 91 2.89 0.55 6.84
C ILE A 91 3.87 -0.14 7.78
N VAL A 92 5.15 0.24 7.74
CA VAL A 92 6.21 -0.42 8.52
C VAL A 92 5.93 -0.28 10.02
N LEU A 93 5.67 0.93 10.50
CA LEU A 93 5.40 1.18 11.91
C LEU A 93 4.10 0.49 12.37
N ALA A 94 3.06 0.49 11.54
CA ALA A 94 1.80 -0.17 11.86
C ALA A 94 1.97 -1.69 12.01
N LEU A 95 2.64 -2.34 11.06
CA LEU A 95 2.83 -3.80 11.07
C LEU A 95 3.84 -4.25 12.12
N LEU A 96 4.94 -3.52 12.32
CA LEU A 96 5.86 -3.77 13.44
C LEU A 96 5.15 -3.59 14.79
N GLY A 97 4.34 -2.53 14.93
CA GLY A 97 3.52 -2.30 16.11
C GLY A 97 2.53 -3.46 16.36
N ALA A 98 1.88 -3.95 15.30
CA ALA A 98 0.93 -5.07 15.40
C ALA A 98 1.64 -6.36 15.85
N MET A 99 2.83 -6.62 15.31
CA MET A 99 3.67 -7.75 15.74
C MET A 99 4.15 -7.59 17.19
N ALA A 100 4.54 -6.39 17.63
CA ALA A 100 4.92 -6.12 19.02
C ALA A 100 3.74 -6.34 19.99
N VAL A 101 2.53 -5.93 19.59
CA VAL A 101 1.30 -6.23 20.36
C VAL A 101 1.04 -7.73 20.43
N CYS A 102 1.23 -8.47 19.33
CA CYS A 102 1.10 -9.93 19.33
C CYS A 102 2.17 -10.60 20.21
N ALA A 103 3.42 -10.18 20.12
CA ALA A 103 4.53 -10.72 20.89
C ALA A 103 4.33 -10.49 22.39
N SER A 104 3.94 -9.27 22.81
CA SER A 104 3.65 -8.96 24.21
C SER A 104 2.48 -9.76 24.77
N ARG A 105 1.47 -10.08 23.95
CA ARG A 105 0.37 -10.99 24.34
C ARG A 105 0.81 -12.44 24.49
N ALA A 106 1.73 -12.91 23.66
CA ALA A 106 2.14 -14.32 23.63
C ALA A 106 2.68 -14.82 24.98
N LEU A 107 3.24 -13.91 25.80
CA LEU A 107 3.74 -14.20 27.15
C LEU A 107 2.65 -14.63 28.14
N TRP A 108 1.40 -14.21 27.93
CA TRP A 108 0.30 -14.40 28.89
C TRP A 108 -0.82 -15.31 28.40
N LEU A 109 -0.82 -15.67 27.11
CA LEU A 109 -1.83 -16.54 26.52
C LEU A 109 -1.45 -18.01 26.69
N ARG A 110 -2.46 -18.86 26.92
CA ARG A 110 -2.30 -20.32 27.03
C ARG A 110 -2.86 -21.05 25.81
N ASP A 111 -2.23 -22.17 25.49
CA ASP A 111 -2.68 -23.19 24.54
C ASP A 111 -3.21 -22.61 23.21
N ARG A 112 -4.47 -22.90 22.88
CA ARG A 112 -5.11 -22.54 21.62
C ARG A 112 -5.10 -21.04 21.31
N LEU A 113 -5.22 -20.18 22.32
CA LEU A 113 -5.15 -18.73 22.14
C LEU A 113 -3.74 -18.27 21.80
N ARG A 114 -2.71 -18.95 22.34
CA ARG A 114 -1.31 -18.69 22.01
C ARG A 114 -1.02 -19.08 20.56
N THR A 115 -1.48 -20.24 20.11
CA THR A 115 -1.33 -20.68 18.72
C THR A 115 -2.01 -19.72 17.75
N ALA A 116 -3.24 -19.30 18.03
CA ALA A 116 -3.96 -18.33 17.20
C ALA A 116 -3.26 -16.95 17.16
N ASN A 117 -2.70 -16.51 18.28
CA ASN A 117 -1.92 -15.26 18.35
C ASN A 117 -0.60 -15.34 17.57
N LEU A 118 0.08 -16.49 17.60
CA LEU A 118 1.29 -16.72 16.79
C LEU A 118 0.96 -16.76 15.30
N ALA A 119 -0.13 -17.43 14.91
CA ALA A 119 -0.60 -17.40 13.52
C ALA A 119 -0.89 -15.97 13.05
N LEU A 120 -1.55 -15.16 13.89
CA LEU A 120 -1.81 -13.76 13.59
C LEU A 120 -0.50 -12.95 13.46
N MET A 121 0.47 -13.17 14.34
CA MET A 121 1.79 -12.54 14.25
C MET A 121 2.51 -12.88 12.93
N LEU A 122 2.46 -14.16 12.51
CA LEU A 122 3.03 -14.59 11.24
C LEU A 122 2.32 -13.94 10.04
N LEU A 123 0.99 -13.79 10.09
CA LEU A 123 0.25 -13.09 9.04
C LEU A 123 0.66 -11.61 8.94
N HIS A 124 0.91 -10.91 10.06
CA HIS A 124 1.45 -9.55 10.03
C HIS A 124 2.87 -9.51 9.44
N GLY A 125 3.72 -10.49 9.76
CA GLY A 125 5.05 -10.61 9.16
C GLY A 125 4.99 -10.86 7.64
N GLY A 126 4.09 -11.74 7.19
CA GLY A 126 3.82 -11.97 5.78
C GLY A 126 3.29 -10.72 5.08
N ALA A 127 2.38 -9.99 5.71
CA ALA A 127 1.87 -8.72 5.21
C ALA A 127 2.99 -7.66 5.09
N LEU A 128 3.93 -7.64 6.02
CA LEU A 128 5.07 -6.71 5.97
C LEU A 128 5.99 -7.02 4.78
N GLY A 129 6.32 -8.30 4.56
CA GLY A 129 7.08 -8.73 3.39
C GLY A 129 6.37 -8.41 2.08
N LEU A 130 5.06 -8.72 2.01
CA LEU A 130 4.24 -8.44 0.85
C LEU A 130 4.14 -6.93 0.56
N ALA A 131 4.00 -6.10 1.59
CA ALA A 131 3.99 -4.66 1.45
C ALA A 131 5.33 -4.13 0.95
N GLY A 132 6.46 -4.63 1.48
CA GLY A 132 7.79 -4.28 0.98
C GLY A 132 7.94 -4.61 -0.50
N TRP A 133 7.48 -5.78 -0.93
CA TRP A 133 7.48 -6.18 -2.34
C TRP A 133 6.58 -5.28 -3.19
N THR A 134 5.37 -4.98 -2.73
CA THR A 134 4.40 -4.12 -3.43
C THR A 134 4.97 -2.71 -3.64
N LEU A 135 5.54 -2.12 -2.59
CA LEU A 135 6.18 -0.80 -2.65
C LEU A 135 7.38 -0.79 -3.59
N HIS A 136 8.19 -1.85 -3.58
CA HIS A 136 9.29 -2.00 -4.52
C HIS A 136 8.82 -2.03 -5.98
N LEU A 137 7.71 -2.72 -6.27
CA LEU A 137 7.13 -2.73 -7.61
C LEU A 137 6.57 -1.37 -8.03
N TYR A 138 5.94 -0.61 -7.12
CA TYR A 138 5.50 0.76 -7.42
C TYR A 138 6.67 1.67 -7.80
N GLU A 139 7.81 1.58 -7.08
CA GLU A 139 8.99 2.39 -7.39
C GLU A 139 9.63 1.98 -8.73
N ASN A 140 9.72 0.67 -8.99
CA ASN A 140 10.23 0.17 -10.27
C ASN A 140 9.32 0.61 -11.44
N ALA A 141 8.00 0.51 -11.26
CA ALA A 141 7.03 0.96 -12.25
C ALA A 141 7.15 2.46 -12.50
N TRP A 142 7.31 3.27 -11.45
CA TRP A 142 7.57 4.70 -11.58
C TRP A 142 8.84 4.95 -12.38
N SER A 143 9.95 4.29 -12.03
CA SER A 143 11.23 4.46 -12.72
C SER A 143 11.15 4.09 -14.20
N SER A 144 10.43 3.02 -14.53
CA SER A 144 10.18 2.61 -15.92
C SER A 144 9.34 3.65 -16.65
N VAL A 145 8.23 4.10 -16.07
CA VAL A 145 7.34 5.10 -16.68
C VAL A 145 8.07 6.43 -16.89
N ALA A 146 8.78 6.93 -15.88
CA ALA A 146 9.53 8.18 -15.95
C ALA A 146 10.68 8.15 -16.98
N ARG A 147 11.34 7.01 -17.18
CA ARG A 147 12.41 6.85 -18.17
C ARG A 147 11.89 6.63 -19.59
N LEU A 148 10.80 5.88 -19.74
CA LEU A 148 10.32 5.44 -21.05
C LEU A 148 9.32 6.43 -21.66
N SER A 149 8.61 7.23 -20.87
CA SER A 149 7.64 8.18 -21.39
C SER A 149 8.23 9.23 -22.35
N PRO A 150 9.43 9.81 -22.13
CA PRO A 150 10.02 10.73 -23.10
C PRO A 150 10.41 10.01 -24.39
N THR A 151 10.94 8.79 -24.28
CA THR A 151 11.36 7.98 -25.44
C THR A 151 10.18 7.55 -26.30
N ALA A 152 9.02 7.28 -25.70
CA ALA A 152 7.80 6.93 -26.42
C ALA A 152 7.30 8.09 -27.31
N CYS A 153 7.59 9.35 -26.95
CA CYS A 153 7.29 10.50 -27.81
C CYS A 153 8.28 10.71 -28.96
N LEU A 154 9.49 10.15 -28.88
CA LEU A 154 10.51 10.25 -29.93
C LEU A 154 10.41 9.14 -30.99
N MET A 155 9.74 8.03 -30.67
CA MET A 155 9.57 6.92 -31.61
C MET A 155 8.55 7.29 -32.70
N ASP A 156 8.99 7.19 -33.96
CA ASP A 156 8.13 7.38 -35.13
C ASP A 156 7.33 6.11 -35.43
N LEU A 157 6.21 5.94 -34.72
CA LEU A 157 5.31 4.80 -34.94
C LEU A 157 4.54 4.89 -36.29
N VAL A 158 4.69 5.98 -37.07
CA VAL A 158 4.07 6.11 -38.41
C VAL A 158 4.78 5.24 -39.45
N ALA A 159 6.07 4.92 -39.25
CA ALA A 159 6.86 4.18 -40.23
C ALA A 159 6.46 2.69 -40.40
N GLU A 160 5.74 2.10 -39.43
CA GLU A 160 5.50 0.65 -39.35
C GLU A 160 4.06 0.20 -39.71
N GLY A 161 3.16 1.12 -40.08
CA GLY A 161 1.88 0.80 -40.73
C GLY A 161 0.61 1.31 -40.02
N ASP A 162 -0.32 1.83 -40.84
CA ASP A 162 -1.76 2.20 -40.75
C ASP A 162 -2.53 2.20 -39.41
N THR A 163 -1.86 2.17 -38.27
CA THR A 163 -2.47 2.34 -36.96
C THR A 163 -2.36 3.82 -36.58
N PRO A 164 -3.47 4.48 -36.22
CA PRO A 164 -3.42 5.88 -35.82
C PRO A 164 -2.45 6.01 -34.63
N LEU A 165 -1.46 6.90 -34.77
CA LEU A 165 -0.34 7.13 -33.83
C LEU A 165 -0.82 7.22 -32.37
N ALA A 166 -1.97 7.85 -32.16
CA ALA A 166 -2.62 7.97 -30.85
C ALA A 166 -2.98 6.61 -30.23
N GLN A 167 -3.40 5.63 -31.03
CA GLN A 167 -3.82 4.31 -30.56
C GLN A 167 -2.63 3.37 -30.31
N ALA A 168 -1.58 3.42 -31.13
CA ALA A 168 -0.34 2.68 -30.88
C ALA A 168 0.41 3.22 -29.66
N GLN A 169 0.47 4.55 -29.49
CA GLN A 169 1.03 5.19 -28.30
C GLN A 169 0.17 4.90 -27.08
N HIS A 170 -1.16 4.98 -27.18
CA HIS A 170 -2.04 4.59 -26.08
C HIS A 170 -1.78 3.15 -25.67
N VAL A 171 -1.64 2.20 -26.61
CA VAL A 171 -1.32 0.79 -26.30
C VAL A 171 0.07 0.63 -25.69
N VAL A 172 1.11 1.32 -26.17
CA VAL A 172 2.47 1.25 -25.57
C VAL A 172 2.47 1.86 -24.17
N PHE A 173 1.83 3.02 -23.98
CA PHE A 173 1.65 3.62 -22.67
C PHE A 173 0.77 2.75 -21.78
N HIS A 174 -0.24 2.05 -22.30
CA HIS A 174 -1.12 1.16 -21.56
C HIS A 174 -0.45 -0.18 -21.19
N ILE A 175 0.46 -0.66 -22.04
CA ILE A 175 1.30 -1.84 -21.80
C ILE A 175 2.43 -1.48 -20.82
N LEU A 176 3.01 -0.29 -20.92
CA LEU A 176 3.94 0.26 -19.93
C LEU A 176 3.22 0.59 -18.61
N ALA A 177 1.94 0.95 -18.66
CA ALA A 177 1.16 1.37 -17.50
C ALA A 177 0.48 0.25 -16.74
N ARG A 178 -0.05 -0.86 -17.33
CA ARG A 178 -0.66 -1.91 -16.48
C ARG A 178 -1.18 -3.22 -17.06
N GLU A 179 -1.79 -3.29 -18.24
CA GLU A 179 -2.95 -4.21 -18.32
C GLU A 179 -2.69 -5.72 -18.48
N ASN A 180 -1.48 -6.16 -18.85
CA ASN A 180 -1.23 -7.60 -19.12
C ASN A 180 0.01 -8.17 -18.42
N ALA A 181 0.52 -7.52 -17.38
CA ALA A 181 1.60 -8.09 -16.59
C ALA A 181 1.05 -9.25 -15.74
N THR A 182 1.68 -10.43 -15.80
CA THR A 182 1.31 -11.57 -14.95
C THR A 182 1.28 -11.15 -13.48
N LEU A 183 0.38 -11.75 -12.68
CA LEU A 183 0.10 -11.45 -11.26
C LEU A 183 1.29 -10.96 -10.39
N PRO A 184 2.55 -11.49 -10.50
CA PRO A 184 3.67 -10.99 -9.70
C PRO A 184 4.31 -9.66 -10.18
N ARG A 185 3.89 -9.08 -11.31
CA ARG A 185 4.45 -7.82 -11.85
C ARG A 185 3.51 -6.62 -11.75
N ASN A 186 2.22 -6.82 -11.48
CA ASN A 186 1.28 -5.71 -11.30
C ASN A 186 1.25 -5.26 -9.82
N PRO A 187 1.70 -4.04 -9.49
CA PRO A 187 1.70 -3.56 -8.12
C PRO A 187 0.28 -3.38 -7.54
N ASP A 188 -0.74 -3.16 -8.36
CA ASP A 188 -2.13 -3.02 -7.88
C ASP A 188 -2.72 -4.35 -7.43
N ASP A 189 -2.47 -5.43 -8.17
CA ASP A 189 -2.96 -6.76 -7.80
C ASP A 189 -2.36 -7.20 -6.47
N LEU A 190 -1.06 -6.95 -6.28
CA LEU A 190 -0.37 -7.18 -5.01
C LEU A 190 -0.90 -6.28 -3.89
N ALA A 191 -1.22 -5.03 -4.17
CA ALA A 191 -1.86 -4.13 -3.22
C ALA A 191 -3.25 -4.63 -2.82
N LEU A 192 -4.05 -5.17 -3.74
CA LEU A 192 -5.34 -5.79 -3.47
C LEU A 192 -5.19 -7.04 -2.60
N VAL A 193 -4.25 -7.93 -2.93
CA VAL A 193 -3.94 -9.12 -2.10
C VAL A 193 -3.52 -8.69 -0.70
N LEU A 194 -2.69 -7.65 -0.58
CA LEU A 194 -2.30 -7.08 0.70
C LEU A 194 -3.50 -6.53 1.46
N VAL A 195 -4.41 -5.79 0.83
CA VAL A 195 -5.64 -5.29 1.45
C VAL A 195 -6.49 -6.45 1.97
N VAL A 196 -6.70 -7.50 1.17
CA VAL A 196 -7.46 -8.69 1.59
C VAL A 196 -6.79 -9.37 2.79
N LEU A 197 -5.46 -9.51 2.76
CA LEU A 197 -4.70 -10.06 3.87
C LEU A 197 -4.84 -9.20 5.14
N LEU A 198 -4.74 -7.87 5.01
CA LEU A 198 -4.89 -6.92 6.11
C LEU A 198 -6.32 -6.94 6.69
N LEU A 199 -7.35 -7.18 5.87
CA LEU A 199 -8.72 -7.37 6.33
C LEU A 199 -8.88 -8.71 7.07
N ALA A 200 -8.28 -9.78 6.56
CA ALA A 200 -8.30 -11.09 7.21
C ALA A 200 -7.61 -11.05 8.58
N THR A 201 -6.46 -10.39 8.70
CA THR A 201 -5.79 -10.18 10.00
C THR A 201 -6.61 -9.29 10.92
N MET A 202 -7.29 -8.26 10.40
CA MET A 202 -8.21 -7.43 11.19
C MET A 202 -9.32 -8.28 11.82
N VAL A 203 -10.00 -9.10 11.02
CA VAL A 203 -11.05 -10.00 11.48
C VAL A 203 -10.48 -11.00 12.49
N GLY A 204 -9.33 -11.61 12.18
CA GLY A 204 -8.63 -12.52 13.10
C GLY A 204 -8.28 -11.88 14.44
N GLY A 205 -7.81 -10.63 14.42
CA GLY A 205 -7.50 -9.83 15.61
C GLY A 205 -8.74 -9.54 16.46
N ILE A 206 -9.86 -9.19 15.83
CA ILE A 206 -11.15 -8.96 16.51
C ILE A 206 -11.65 -10.26 17.15
N VAL A 207 -11.65 -11.36 16.39
CA VAL A 207 -12.10 -12.68 16.89
C VAL A 207 -11.24 -13.13 18.07
N LEU A 208 -9.91 -13.01 17.95
CA LEU A 208 -8.97 -13.36 19.01
C LEU A 208 -9.17 -12.48 20.25
N TRP A 209 -9.37 -11.17 20.07
CA TRP A 209 -9.64 -10.25 21.16
C TRP A 209 -10.94 -10.61 21.91
N ARG A 210 -12.02 -10.92 21.18
CA ARG A 210 -13.28 -11.39 21.78
C ARG A 210 -13.10 -12.71 22.51
N GLY A 211 -12.33 -13.65 21.94
CA GLY A 211 -12.00 -14.93 22.58
C GLY A 211 -11.25 -14.74 23.91
N ILE A 212 -10.25 -13.86 23.94
CA ILE A 212 -9.50 -13.51 25.15
C ILE A 212 -10.41 -12.86 26.20
N ALA A 213 -11.28 -11.94 25.79
CA ALA A 213 -12.22 -11.28 26.69
C ALA A 213 -13.18 -12.28 27.36
N ARG A 214 -13.74 -13.22 26.60
CA ARG A 214 -14.60 -14.30 27.13
C ARG A 214 -13.84 -15.21 28.10
N ALA A 215 -12.62 -15.61 27.74
CA ALA A 215 -11.79 -16.47 28.59
C ALA A 215 -11.34 -15.79 29.91
N ARG A 216 -11.27 -14.46 29.94
CA ARG A 216 -11.05 -13.70 31.17
C ARG A 216 -12.32 -13.65 32.02
N ALA A 217 -13.47 -13.34 31.41
CA ALA A 217 -14.75 -13.29 32.12
C ALA A 217 -15.12 -14.64 32.77
N ALA A 218 -14.92 -15.76 32.06
CA ALA A 218 -15.18 -17.09 32.60
C ALA A 218 -14.30 -17.43 33.81
N ARG A 219 -13.02 -17.01 33.81
CA ARG A 219 -12.12 -17.20 34.95
C ARG A 219 -12.51 -16.35 36.17
N SER A 220 -12.98 -15.13 35.94
CA SER A 220 -13.46 -14.26 37.02
C SER A 220 -14.79 -14.71 37.62
N ALA A 221 -15.62 -15.45 36.86
CA ALA A 221 -16.87 -16.00 37.37
C ALA A 221 -16.69 -17.33 38.14
N ALA A 222 -15.55 -18.00 37.95
CA ALA A 222 -15.21 -19.26 38.62
C ALA A 222 -14.31 -19.09 39.85
N ALA A 223 -13.90 -17.85 40.15
CA ALA A 223 -13.09 -17.45 41.30
C ALA A 223 -13.97 -16.69 42.30
#